data_AF-A0A6L6YJV0-F1
#
_entry.id   AF-A0A6L6YJV0-F1
#
_cell.length_a   1.000
_cell.length_b   1.000
_cell.length_c   1.000
_cell.angle_alpha   90.00
_cell.angle_beta   90.00
_cell.angle_gamma   90.00
#
_symmetry.space_group_name_H-M   'P 1'
#
loop_
_entity.id
_entity.type
_entity.pdbx_description
1 polymer ?
#
loop_
_entity_poly.entity_id
_entity_poly.type
_entity_poly.pdbx_seq_one_letter_code
_entity_poly.pdbx_strand_id
1 'polypeptide(L)'
;MPAIHCPKQTHADRWQKMTPDAAVRRCIAEALFAHGATLNETVETLNLNRHTAEGWRYVYLCGLNGSVCRLFDRASQREFIVPLLKDGFGYKVISRTFGLDLWFVRDTARSFRRGLLDYEGGLHE
;
A
#
# COMPACT_ATOMS: atom_id res chain seq x y z
N MET A 1 -32.25 -41.57 5.02
CA MET A 1 -32.24 -40.11 4.85
C MET A 1 -30.80 -39.65 4.87
N PRO A 2 -30.19 -39.17 3.76
CA PRO A 2 -28.82 -38.66 3.81
C PRO A 2 -28.82 -37.18 4.19
N ALA A 3 -27.87 -36.83 5.06
CA ALA A 3 -27.65 -35.49 5.57
C ALA A 3 -27.23 -34.52 4.45
N ILE A 4 -27.85 -33.35 4.42
CA ILE A 4 -27.48 -32.23 3.55
C ILE A 4 -26.11 -31.74 4.03
N HIS A 5 -25.07 -32.14 3.33
CA HIS A 5 -23.72 -31.65 3.57
C HIS A 5 -23.64 -30.23 3.03
N CYS A 6 -23.78 -29.21 3.89
CA CYS A 6 -23.38 -27.85 3.55
C CYS A 6 -21.89 -27.84 3.20
N PRO A 7 -21.49 -27.46 1.97
CA PRO A 7 -20.08 -27.26 1.69
C PRO A 7 -19.62 -26.04 2.49
N LYS A 8 -18.74 -26.29 3.46
CA LYS A 8 -17.98 -25.23 4.14
C LYS A 8 -17.15 -24.53 3.08
N GLN A 9 -17.54 -23.32 2.68
CA GLN A 9 -16.75 -22.47 1.80
C GLN A 9 -15.35 -22.30 2.40
N THR A 10 -14.39 -23.02 1.83
CA THR A 10 -12.98 -22.91 2.14
C THR A 10 -12.50 -21.51 1.74
N HIS A 11 -11.66 -20.90 2.58
CA HIS A 11 -11.03 -19.59 2.36
C HIS A 11 -10.27 -19.47 1.01
N ALA A 12 -10.04 -20.60 0.33
CA ALA A 12 -9.46 -20.69 -1.01
C ALA A 12 -10.41 -20.30 -2.15
N ASP A 13 -11.74 -20.38 -1.98
CA ASP A 13 -12.73 -19.95 -2.98
C ASP A 13 -12.93 -18.43 -3.04
N ARG A 14 -12.35 -17.69 -2.09
CA ARG A 14 -12.45 -16.22 -2.01
C ARG A 14 -11.55 -15.48 -3.00
N TRP A 15 -10.78 -16.20 -3.80
CA TRP A 15 -10.12 -15.65 -4.98
C TRP A 15 -11.14 -15.66 -6.12
N GLN A 16 -12.20 -14.85 -5.97
CA GLN A 16 -13.10 -14.52 -7.07
C GLN A 16 -12.24 -14.17 -8.28
N LYS A 17 -12.40 -14.93 -9.36
CA LYS A 17 -11.73 -14.66 -10.65
C LYS A 17 -11.89 -13.18 -10.95
N MET A 18 -10.75 -12.48 -10.99
CA MET A 18 -10.71 -11.06 -11.29
C MET A 18 -11.36 -10.86 -12.67
N THR A 19 -12.44 -10.10 -12.73
CA THR A 19 -13.07 -9.77 -14.00
C THR A 19 -12.15 -8.86 -14.81
N PRO A 20 -12.22 -8.86 -16.15
CA PRO A 20 -11.41 -7.97 -16.98
C PRO A 20 -11.56 -6.50 -16.59
N ASP A 21 -12.77 -6.06 -16.24
CA ASP A 21 -13.04 -4.71 -15.73
C ASP A 21 -12.31 -4.43 -14.41
N ALA A 22 -12.34 -5.38 -13.46
CA ALA A 22 -11.61 -5.25 -12.21
C ALA A 22 -10.09 -5.21 -12.44
N ALA A 23 -9.56 -5.95 -13.42
CA ALA A 23 -8.15 -5.92 -13.80
C ALA A 23 -7.74 -4.54 -14.34
N VAL A 24 -8.55 -3.95 -15.24
CA VAL A 24 -8.30 -2.60 -15.78
C VAL A 24 -8.35 -1.55 -14.67
N ARG A 25 -9.38 -1.58 -13.81
CA ARG A 25 -9.48 -0.64 -12.67
C ARG A 25 -8.32 -0.78 -11.70
N ARG A 26 -7.81 -2.00 -11.50
CA ARG A 26 -6.61 -2.22 -10.70
C ARG A 26 -5.38 -1.61 -11.34
N CYS A 27 -5.17 -1.79 -12.65
CA CYS A 27 -4.06 -1.13 -13.36
C CYS A 27 -4.11 0.40 -13.22
N ILE A 28 -5.31 0.99 -13.32
CA ILE A 28 -5.49 2.44 -13.14
C ILE A 28 -5.22 2.84 -11.68
N ALA A 29 -5.69 2.07 -10.71
CA ALA A 29 -5.41 2.30 -9.28
C ALA A 29 -3.90 2.24 -8.99
N GLU A 30 -3.21 1.24 -9.54
CA GLU A 30 -1.75 1.09 -9.42
C GLU A 30 -1.00 2.29 -10.02
N ALA A 31 -1.45 2.81 -11.17
CA ALA A 31 -0.91 4.03 -11.77
C ALA A 31 -1.17 5.27 -10.89
N LEU A 32 -2.37 5.42 -10.34
CA LEU A 32 -2.70 6.51 -9.41
C LEU A 32 -1.80 6.47 -8.16
N PHE A 33 -1.61 5.29 -7.58
CA PHE A 33 -0.68 5.12 -6.46
C PHE A 33 0.77 5.41 -6.85
N ALA A 34 1.20 5.07 -8.06
CA ALA A 34 2.53 5.42 -8.57
C ALA A 34 2.72 6.93 -8.74
N HIS A 35 1.65 7.66 -9.04
CA HIS A 35 1.63 9.13 -9.13
C HIS A 35 1.37 9.83 -7.79
N GLY A 36 1.36 9.10 -6.67
CA GLY A 36 1.24 9.67 -5.33
C GLY A 36 -0.19 9.90 -4.86
N ALA A 37 -1.21 9.42 -5.58
CA ALA A 37 -2.59 9.53 -5.14
C ALA A 37 -2.82 8.77 -3.82
N THR A 38 -3.61 9.38 -2.94
CA THR A 38 -4.01 8.79 -1.68
C THR A 38 -5.06 7.71 -1.87
N LEU A 39 -5.27 6.90 -0.83
CA LEU A 39 -6.32 5.88 -0.81
C LEU A 39 -7.71 6.48 -1.07
N ASN A 40 -8.01 7.62 -0.44
CA ASN A 40 -9.32 8.28 -0.57
C ASN A 40 -9.53 8.83 -1.99
N GLU A 41 -8.52 9.50 -2.56
CA GLU A 41 -8.58 9.99 -3.95
C GLU A 41 -8.78 8.84 -4.93
N THR A 42 -8.12 7.70 -4.71
CA THR A 42 -8.26 6.52 -5.58
C THR A 42 -9.65 5.87 -5.44
N VAL A 43 -10.21 5.84 -4.22
CA VAL A 43 -11.58 5.38 -3.95
C VAL A 43 -12.60 6.24 -4.67
N GLU A 44 -12.47 7.56 -4.58
CA GLU A 44 -13.36 8.53 -5.23
C GLU A 44 -13.23 8.46 -6.76
N THR A 45 -12.00 8.49 -7.28
CA THR A 45 -11.72 8.50 -8.72
C THR A 45 -12.24 7.25 -9.43
N LEU A 46 -12.14 6.08 -8.80
CA LEU A 46 -12.51 4.80 -9.42
C LEU A 46 -13.86 4.26 -8.90
N ASN A 47 -14.54 5.01 -8.05
CA ASN A 47 -15.77 4.61 -7.36
C ASN A 47 -15.66 3.19 -6.78
N LEU A 48 -14.60 2.96 -6.00
CA LEU A 48 -14.26 1.66 -5.42
C LEU A 48 -14.71 1.58 -3.96
N ASN A 49 -15.02 0.38 -3.48
CA ASN A 49 -15.07 0.16 -2.03
C ASN A 49 -13.67 0.36 -1.43
N ARG A 50 -13.58 1.05 -0.30
CA ARG A 50 -12.33 1.29 0.44
C ARG A 50 -11.54 0.01 0.67
N HIS A 51 -12.19 -1.08 1.07
CA HIS A 51 -11.54 -2.37 1.29
C HIS A 51 -10.88 -2.94 0.01
N THR A 52 -11.46 -2.69 -1.16
CA THR A 52 -10.89 -3.12 -2.45
C THR A 52 -9.68 -2.27 -2.80
N ALA A 53 -9.78 -0.95 -2.64
CA ALA A 53 -8.67 -0.03 -2.88
C ALA A 53 -7.50 -0.29 -1.92
N GLU A 54 -7.76 -0.59 -0.64
CA GLU A 54 -6.75 -1.01 0.33
C GLU A 54 -6.06 -2.31 -0.09
N GLY A 55 -6.84 -3.30 -0.52
CA GLY A 55 -6.32 -4.55 -1.03
C GLY A 55 -5.41 -4.34 -2.25
N TRP A 56 -5.83 -3.54 -3.22
CA TRP A 56 -5.03 -3.26 -4.41
C TRP A 56 -3.80 -2.41 -4.12
N ARG A 57 -3.92 -1.41 -3.24
CA ARG A 57 -2.77 -0.65 -2.75
C ARG A 57 -1.77 -1.55 -2.05
N TYR A 58 -2.23 -2.49 -1.23
CA TYR A 58 -1.38 -3.48 -0.60
C TYR A 58 -0.67 -4.36 -1.63
N VAL A 59 -1.37 -4.88 -2.65
CA VAL A 59 -0.73 -5.70 -3.69
C VAL A 59 0.21 -4.88 -4.56
N TYR A 60 -0.12 -3.63 -4.89
CA TYR A 60 0.76 -2.68 -5.57
C TYR A 60 2.05 -2.46 -4.77
N LEU A 61 1.91 -2.15 -3.49
CA LEU A 61 3.02 -1.93 -2.57
C LEU A 61 3.86 -3.20 -2.35
N CYS A 62 3.24 -4.38 -2.29
CA CYS A 62 3.98 -5.64 -2.19
C CYS A 62 4.61 -6.06 -3.53
N GLY A 63 3.99 -5.67 -4.66
CA GLY A 63 4.41 -5.96 -6.03
C GLY A 63 5.49 -5.00 -6.54
N LEU A 64 5.56 -3.78 -5.99
CA LEU A 64 6.80 -3.04 -5.81
C LEU A 64 7.70 -3.90 -4.93
N ASN A 65 8.35 -4.89 -5.55
CA ASN A 65 9.29 -5.76 -4.88
C ASN A 65 10.18 -4.88 -3.99
N GLY A 66 10.44 -5.33 -2.77
CA GLY A 66 11.39 -4.67 -1.88
C GLY A 66 12.78 -4.46 -2.49
N SER A 67 13.06 -5.03 -3.67
CA SER A 67 14.22 -4.71 -4.50
C SER A 67 14.19 -3.29 -5.09
N VAL A 68 13.05 -2.76 -5.54
CA VAL A 68 12.98 -1.43 -6.18
C VAL A 68 13.16 -0.32 -5.14
N CYS A 69 12.51 -0.45 -3.98
CA CYS A 69 12.66 0.52 -2.89
C CYS A 69 14.10 0.58 -2.35
N ARG A 70 14.88 -0.52 -2.44
CA ARG A 70 16.31 -0.54 -2.09
C ARG A 70 17.19 0.24 -3.06
N LEU A 71 16.75 0.42 -4.31
CA LEU A 71 17.49 1.16 -5.34
C LEU A 71 17.36 2.67 -5.16
N PHE A 72 16.31 3.13 -4.48
CA PHE A 72 16.13 4.54 -4.15
C PHE A 72 17.15 4.97 -3.10
N ASP A 73 17.62 6.22 -3.19
CA ASP A 73 18.44 6.81 -2.15
C ASP A 73 17.63 7.01 -0.86
N ARG A 74 18.34 7.35 0.24
CA ARG A 74 17.72 7.47 1.55
C ARG A 74 16.71 8.62 1.65
N ALA A 75 16.80 9.67 0.82
CA ALA A 75 15.81 10.74 0.83
C ALA A 75 14.50 10.25 0.20
N SER A 76 14.56 9.66 -1.01
CA SER A 76 13.38 9.09 -1.67
C SER A 76 12.76 7.92 -0.89
N GLN A 77 13.57 7.10 -0.21
CA GLN A 77 13.03 6.08 0.70
C GLN A 77 12.25 6.71 1.86
N ARG A 78 12.67 7.86 2.41
CA ARG A 78 11.91 8.56 3.48
C ARG A 78 10.60 9.10 2.95
N GLU A 79 10.60 9.74 1.79
CA GLU A 79 9.39 10.24 1.13
C GLU A 79 8.38 9.12 0.87
N PHE A 80 8.87 7.92 0.54
CA PHE A 80 8.02 6.73 0.41
C PHE A 80 7.48 6.20 1.75
N ILE A 81 8.30 6.21 2.81
CA ILE A 81 7.93 5.68 4.14
C ILE A 81 6.91 6.59 4.85
N VAL A 82 7.04 7.91 4.74
CA VAL A 82 6.24 8.87 5.52
C VAL A 82 4.73 8.74 5.28
N PRO A 83 4.22 8.65 4.04
CA PRO A 83 2.80 8.40 3.77
C PRO A 83 2.31 7.09 4.40
N LEU A 84 3.11 6.02 4.34
CA LEU A 84 2.75 4.73 4.95
C LEU A 84 2.65 4.83 6.48
N LEU A 85 3.50 5.64 7.11
CA LEU A 85 3.40 5.92 8.54
C LEU A 85 2.17 6.75 8.88
N LYS A 86 1.82 7.75 8.06
CA LYS A 86 0.57 8.52 8.18
C LYS A 86 -0.66 7.62 8.10
N ASP A 87 -0.62 6.62 7.23
CA ASP A 87 -1.67 5.62 7.05
C ASP A 87 -1.71 4.54 8.16
N GLY A 88 -0.85 4.66 9.18
CA GLY A 88 -0.86 3.78 10.35
C GLY A 88 -0.06 2.49 10.20
N PHE A 89 0.72 2.32 9.13
CA PHE A 89 1.58 1.14 8.99
C PHE A 89 2.73 1.18 10.00
N GLY A 90 2.96 0.07 10.69
CA GLY A 90 4.09 -0.07 11.60
C GLY A 90 5.43 -0.18 10.86
N TYR A 91 6.49 0.44 11.39
CA TYR A 91 7.83 0.42 10.79
C TYR A 91 8.38 -0.99 10.50
N LYS A 92 8.04 -2.00 11.33
CA LYS A 92 8.43 -3.40 11.10
C LYS A 92 7.74 -3.99 9.86
N VAL A 93 6.47 -3.65 9.65
CA VAL A 93 5.69 -4.10 8.49
C VAL A 93 6.27 -3.47 7.24
N ILE A 94 6.51 -2.16 7.25
CA ILE A 94 7.13 -1.43 6.13
C ILE A 94 8.50 -2.05 5.78
N SER A 95 9.40 -2.21 6.75
CA SER A 95 10.72 -2.81 6.51
C SER A 95 10.64 -4.21 5.89
N ARG A 96 9.74 -5.07 6.38
CA ARG A 96 9.57 -6.43 5.86
C ARG A 96 8.97 -6.43 4.45
N THR A 97 7.92 -5.65 4.23
CA THR A 97 7.19 -5.61 2.95
C THR A 97 8.07 -5.06 1.82
N PHE A 98 8.82 -3.99 2.09
CA PHE A 98 9.62 -3.31 1.08
C PHE A 98 11.12 -3.65 1.16
N GLY A 99 11.49 -4.66 1.96
CA GLY A 99 12.87 -5.08 2.12
C GLY A 99 13.84 -4.00 2.60
N LEU A 100 13.35 -2.90 3.18
CA LEU A 100 14.14 -1.76 3.60
C LEU A 100 14.87 -2.04 4.92
N ASP A 101 16.03 -1.41 5.12
CA ASP A 101 16.78 -1.52 6.36
C ASP A 101 15.92 -1.11 7.58
N LEU A 102 15.80 -2.04 8.54
CA LEU A 102 14.89 -1.89 9.68
C LEU A 102 15.24 -0.67 10.53
N TRP A 103 16.53 -0.41 10.75
CA TRP A 103 17.00 0.69 11.58
C TRP A 103 16.66 2.03 10.95
N PHE A 104 16.89 2.16 9.66
CA PHE A 104 16.52 3.34 8.89
C PHE A 104 15.00 3.61 8.90
N VAL A 105 14.16 2.59 8.66
CA VAL A 105 12.70 2.76 8.72
C VAL A 105 12.25 3.15 10.13
N ARG A 106 12.85 2.55 11.16
CA ARG A 106 12.56 2.87 12.57
C ARG A 106 12.92 4.31 12.90
N ASP A 107 14.08 4.78 12.47
CA ASP A 107 14.54 6.14 12.76
C ASP A 107 13.71 7.16 11.98
N THR A 108 13.34 6.86 10.73
CA THR A 108 12.37 7.65 9.96
C THR A 108 11.02 7.74 10.69
N ALA A 109 10.51 6.62 11.24
CA ALA A 109 9.28 6.60 12.02
C ALA A 109 9.37 7.34 13.37
N ARG A 110 10.57 7.50 13.93
CA ARG A 110 10.80 8.32 15.12
C ARG A 110 10.83 9.80 14.76
N SER A 111 11.51 10.17 13.68
CA SER A 111 11.53 11.54 13.18
C SER A 111 10.13 12.01 12.79
N PHE A 112 9.36 11.15 12.11
CA PHE A 112 7.96 11.41 11.77
C PHE A 112 7.11 11.66 13.03
N ARG A 113 7.21 10.79 14.05
CA ARG A 113 6.49 10.99 15.32
C ARG A 113 6.90 12.24 16.11
N ARG A 114 8.07 12.81 15.83
CA ARG A 114 8.57 14.04 16.45
C ARG A 114 8.21 15.30 15.66
N GLY A 115 7.47 15.19 14.55
CA GLY A 115 7.18 16.32 13.66
C GLY A 115 8.39 16.82 12.87
N LEU A 116 9.48 16.05 12.84
CA LEU A 116 10.72 16.45 12.13
C LEU A 116 10.67 16.13 10.63
N LEU A 117 9.57 15.54 10.16
CA LEU A 117 9.33 15.17 8.77
C LEU A 117 7.99 15.75 8.28
N ASP A 118 7.60 16.90 8.83
CA ASP A 118 6.48 17.68 8.30
C ASP A 118 6.90 18.28 6.96
N TYR A 119 6.51 17.57 5.90
CA TYR A 119 6.54 18.05 4.53
C TYR A 119 5.41 19.10 4.41
N GLU A 120 5.65 20.32 4.89
CA GLU A 120 4.96 21.47 4.31
C GLU A 120 5.57 21.66 2.92
N GLY A 121 4.72 21.56 1.89
CA GLY A 121 5.12 21.83 0.52
C GLY A 121 5.61 23.26 0.39
N GLY A 122 6.91 23.46 0.49
CA GLY A 122 7.59 24.69 0.14
C GLY A 122 8.24 24.52 -1.22
N LEU A 123 7.58 25.04 -2.25
CA LEU A 123 8.28 25.56 -3.44
C LEU A 123 9.46 26.41 -2.95
N HIS A 124 10.68 25.97 -3.21
CA HIS A 124 11.85 26.82 -3.12
C HIS A 124 12.19 27.26 -4.54
N GLU A 125 11.62 28.39 -4.95
CA GLU A 125 12.30 29.35 -5.81
C GLU A 125 13.06 30.35 -4.92
#